data_AF-A0A2I7SKL1-F1
#
_entry.id   AF-A0A2I7SKL1-F1
#
_cell.length_a   1.000
_cell.length_b   1.000
_cell.length_c   1.000
_cell.angle_alpha   90.00
_cell.angle_beta   90.00
_cell.angle_gamma   90.00
#
_symmetry.space_group_name_H-M   'P 1'
#
loop_
_entity.id
_entity.type
_entity.pdbx_description
1 polymer ?
#
loop_
_entity_poly.entity_id
_entity_poly.type
_entity_poly.pdbx_seq_one_letter_code
_entity_poly.pdbx_strand_id
1 'polypeptide(L)'
;MKKLFLLILFSSFLFSCSTPKVKDYASYEVNGAWYWVLQFEADATEADVKEFVETWANINQTSYFFAYPKNYDLSNFKSKDLSFLKFSSIIASTPPKYGFYKMPNDSNIYDDAVWLMEQASK
;
A
#
# COMPACT_ATOMS: atom_id res chain seq x y z
N MET A 1 -10.95 -17.68 -58.66
CA MET A 1 -12.03 -18.00 -57.71
C MET A 1 -11.45 -18.74 -56.51
N LYS A 2 -12.05 -18.54 -55.32
CA LYS A 2 -11.76 -19.10 -53.98
C LYS A 2 -10.67 -18.33 -53.20
N LYS A 3 -11.01 -17.33 -52.39
CA LYS A 3 -11.65 -17.32 -51.04
C LYS A 3 -10.71 -17.80 -49.92
N LEU A 4 -10.33 -16.83 -49.09
CA LEU A 4 -10.22 -16.81 -47.62
C LEU A 4 -9.70 -18.07 -46.91
N PHE A 5 -8.76 -17.88 -45.98
CA PHE A 5 -9.08 -18.04 -44.55
C PHE A 5 -8.12 -17.20 -43.69
N LEU A 6 -8.67 -16.13 -43.12
CA LEU A 6 -8.06 -15.31 -42.08
C LEU A 6 -8.05 -16.15 -40.79
N LEU A 7 -6.88 -16.52 -40.29
CA LEU A 7 -6.74 -17.15 -38.98
C LEU A 7 -6.61 -16.04 -37.93
N ILE A 8 -7.75 -15.58 -37.44
CA ILE A 8 -7.83 -14.79 -36.22
C ILE A 8 -7.62 -15.79 -35.07
N LEU A 9 -6.37 -15.93 -34.62
CA LEU A 9 -6.11 -16.57 -33.34
C LEU A 9 -6.63 -15.61 -32.27
N PHE A 10 -7.75 -16.00 -31.66
CA PHE A 10 -8.28 -15.43 -30.43
C PHE A 10 -7.18 -15.44 -29.36
N SER A 11 -6.50 -14.31 -29.17
CA SER A 11 -5.74 -14.02 -27.96
C SER A 11 -6.70 -14.11 -26.79
N SER A 12 -6.71 -15.27 -26.16
CA SER A 12 -7.40 -15.52 -24.91
C SER A 12 -6.68 -14.67 -23.86
N PHE A 13 -7.17 -13.46 -23.63
CA PHE A 13 -6.85 -12.69 -22.44
C PHE A 13 -7.36 -13.50 -21.24
N LEU A 14 -6.52 -14.39 -20.76
CA LEU A 14 -6.63 -14.99 -19.44
C LEU A 14 -6.42 -13.83 -18.47
N PHE A 15 -7.49 -13.13 -18.13
CA PHE A 15 -7.52 -12.28 -16.94
C PHE A 15 -7.40 -13.23 -15.75
N SER A 16 -6.16 -13.58 -15.41
CA SER A 16 -5.84 -14.20 -14.14
C SER A 16 -6.18 -13.17 -13.07
N CYS A 17 -7.40 -13.26 -12.54
CA CYS A 17 -7.85 -12.52 -11.38
C CYS A 17 -7.15 -13.16 -10.17
N SER A 18 -5.83 -12.96 -10.05
CA SER A 18 -5.10 -13.36 -8.85
C SER A 18 -5.62 -12.54 -7.69
N THR A 19 -5.81 -13.19 -6.54
CA THR A 19 -6.15 -12.49 -5.31
C THR A 19 -5.03 -11.49 -5.00
N PRO A 20 -5.33 -10.21 -4.74
CA PRO A 20 -4.31 -9.23 -4.39
C PRO A 20 -3.54 -9.68 -3.16
N LYS A 21 -2.20 -9.74 -3.27
CA LYS A 21 -1.29 -10.10 -2.17
C LYS A 21 -1.19 -9.03 -1.10
N VAL A 22 -1.49 -7.78 -1.46
CA VAL A 22 -1.48 -6.62 -0.58
C VAL A 22 -2.82 -5.92 -0.73
N LYS A 23 -3.42 -5.53 0.40
CA LYS A 23 -4.70 -4.84 0.46
C LYS A 23 -4.60 -3.62 1.34
N ASP A 24 -5.32 -2.58 0.93
CA ASP A 24 -5.77 -1.52 1.83
C ASP A 24 -6.49 -2.13 3.03
N TYR A 25 -6.18 -1.64 4.23
CA TYR A 25 -6.96 -1.93 5.43
C TYR A 25 -7.66 -0.67 5.96
N ALA A 26 -6.92 0.43 6.07
CA ALA A 26 -7.41 1.74 6.48
C ALA A 26 -6.53 2.83 5.86
N SER A 27 -7.12 3.99 5.61
CA SER A 27 -6.40 5.19 5.18
C SER A 27 -6.93 6.42 5.91
N TYR A 28 -6.04 7.37 6.12
CA TYR A 28 -6.31 8.58 6.88
C TYR A 28 -5.52 9.75 6.29
N GLU A 29 -6.18 10.88 6.05
CA GLU A 29 -5.53 12.09 5.58
C GLU A 29 -5.38 13.08 6.74
N VAL A 30 -4.17 13.59 6.94
CA VAL A 30 -3.89 14.66 7.92
C VAL A 30 -2.67 15.47 7.50
N ASN A 31 -2.70 16.78 7.78
CA ASN A 31 -1.59 17.70 7.48
C ASN A 31 -1.11 17.65 6.02
N GLY A 32 -2.03 17.40 5.07
CA GLY A 32 -1.72 17.35 3.64
C GLY A 32 -0.98 16.09 3.17
N ALA A 33 -0.99 15.02 3.98
CA ALA A 33 -0.43 13.72 3.62
C ALA A 33 -1.43 12.59 3.87
N TRP A 34 -1.32 11.54 3.07
CA TRP A 34 -2.06 10.30 3.25
C TRP A 34 -1.26 9.30 4.07
N TYR A 35 -1.93 8.63 5.01
CA TYR A 35 -1.36 7.58 5.85
C TYR A 35 -2.18 6.31 5.64
N TRP A 36 -1.56 5.32 5.01
CA TRP A 36 -2.16 4.04 4.65
C TRP A 36 -1.67 2.95 5.57
N VAL A 37 -2.60 2.14 6.05
CA VAL A 37 -2.33 0.88 6.74
C VAL A 37 -2.69 -0.24 5.79
N LEU A 38 -1.69 -1.07 5.48
CA LEU A 38 -1.81 -2.16 4.54
C LEU A 38 -1.77 -3.49 5.27
N GLN A 39 -2.44 -4.48 4.70
CA GLN A 39 -2.36 -5.86 5.13
C GLN A 39 -1.91 -6.76 3.97
N PHE A 40 -0.92 -7.61 4.19
CA PHE A 40 -0.35 -8.48 3.15
C PHE A 40 -0.41 -9.98 3.52
N GLU A 41 -0.58 -10.81 2.49
CA GLU A 41 -0.63 -12.28 2.59
C GLU A 41 0.75 -12.89 2.92
N ALA A 42 0.80 -14.11 3.45
CA ALA A 42 2.04 -14.72 3.95
C ALA A 42 3.14 -14.91 2.87
N ASP A 43 2.73 -15.05 1.61
CA ASP A 43 3.60 -15.20 0.44
C ASP A 43 3.92 -13.86 -0.25
N ALA A 44 3.45 -12.74 0.30
CA ALA A 44 3.80 -11.42 -0.20
C ALA A 44 5.26 -11.06 0.14
N THR A 45 5.94 -10.50 -0.87
CA THR A 45 7.29 -9.99 -0.78
C THR A 45 7.29 -8.48 -0.58
N GLU A 46 8.45 -7.91 -0.23
CA GLU A 46 8.63 -6.46 -0.19
C GLU A 46 8.32 -5.79 -1.54
N ALA A 47 8.66 -6.47 -2.65
CA ALA A 47 8.38 -5.97 -3.99
C ALA A 47 6.88 -5.87 -4.27
N ASP A 48 6.07 -6.84 -3.82
CA ASP A 48 4.61 -6.79 -3.93
C ASP A 48 4.05 -5.57 -3.16
N VAL A 49 4.65 -5.20 -2.02
CA VAL A 49 4.27 -4.01 -1.25
C VAL A 49 4.70 -2.73 -1.95
N LYS A 50 5.92 -2.66 -2.50
CA LYS A 50 6.40 -1.49 -3.26
C LYS A 50 5.58 -1.25 -4.53
N GLU A 51 5.15 -2.31 -5.22
CA GLU A 51 4.23 -2.22 -6.36
C GLU A 51 2.88 -1.62 -5.94
N PHE A 52 2.35 -2.03 -4.79
CA PHE A 52 1.13 -1.43 -4.23
C PHE A 52 1.35 0.06 -3.94
N VAL A 53 2.47 0.44 -3.32
CA VAL A 53 2.83 1.84 -3.04
C VAL A 53 2.86 2.65 -4.32
N GLU A 54 3.51 2.16 -5.38
CA GLU A 54 3.61 2.86 -6.67
C GLU A 54 2.23 3.07 -7.32
N THR A 55 1.34 2.09 -7.19
CA THR A 55 0.00 2.11 -7.79
C THR A 55 -0.95 3.07 -7.07
N TRP A 56 -0.85 3.16 -5.74
CA TRP A 56 -1.85 3.82 -4.89
C TRP A 56 -1.38 5.13 -4.27
N ALA A 57 -0.09 5.47 -4.37
CA ALA A 57 0.40 6.77 -3.90
C ALA A 57 -0.30 7.93 -4.62
N ASN A 58 -0.67 8.94 -3.85
CA ASN A 58 -1.29 10.14 -4.38
C ASN A 58 -0.27 10.95 -5.19
N ILE A 59 -0.62 11.29 -6.43
CA ILE A 59 0.26 12.06 -7.32
C ILE A 59 0.48 13.52 -6.86
N ASN A 60 -0.40 14.05 -6.02
CA ASN A 60 -0.42 15.45 -5.60
C ASN A 60 0.01 15.66 -4.13
N GLN A 61 0.17 14.60 -3.34
CA GLN A 61 0.44 14.66 -1.91
C GLN A 61 1.34 13.50 -1.46
N THR A 62 2.17 13.72 -0.44
CA THR A 62 2.98 12.64 0.13
C THR A 62 2.07 11.56 0.70
N SER A 63 2.38 10.31 0.38
CA SER A 63 1.64 9.14 0.86
C SER A 63 2.58 8.21 1.62
N TYR A 64 2.26 7.95 2.88
CA TYR A 64 2.95 7.01 3.77
C TYR A 64 2.17 5.69 3.81
N PHE A 65 2.89 4.57 3.82
CA PHE A 65 2.32 3.22 3.80
C PHE A 65 2.97 2.36 4.87
N PHE A 66 2.16 1.74 5.72
CA PHE A 66 2.62 0.89 6.83
C PHE A 66 2.00 -0.50 6.68
N ALA A 67 2.83 -1.49 6.37
CA ALA A 67 2.38 -2.81 5.95
C ALA A 67 2.56 -3.88 7.04
N TYR A 68 1.45 -4.54 7.39
CA TYR A 68 1.39 -5.59 8.40
C TYR A 68 1.02 -6.95 7.78
N PRO A 69 1.51 -8.06 8.36
CA PRO A 69 1.10 -9.38 7.93
C PRO A 69 -0.39 -9.63 8.24
N LYS A 70 -1.04 -10.50 7.47
CA LYS A 70 -2.49 -10.80 7.56
C LYS A 70 -2.99 -11.25 8.93
N ASN A 71 -2.14 -11.86 9.74
CA ASN A 71 -2.51 -12.30 11.09
C ASN A 71 -2.48 -11.17 12.13
N TYR A 72 -2.12 -9.95 11.74
CA TYR A 72 -2.09 -8.79 12.63
C TYR A 72 -3.49 -8.18 12.84
N ASP A 73 -3.85 -7.86 14.08
CA ASP A 73 -5.07 -7.10 14.38
C ASP A 73 -4.84 -5.60 14.16
N LEU A 74 -5.52 -5.06 13.15
CA LEU A 74 -5.41 -3.67 12.73
C LEU A 74 -6.65 -2.84 13.12
N SER A 75 -7.56 -3.39 13.93
CA SER A 75 -8.83 -2.74 14.30
C SER A 75 -8.65 -1.36 14.92
N ASN A 76 -7.53 -1.12 15.63
CA ASN A 76 -7.17 0.18 16.19
C ASN A 76 -7.11 1.31 15.16
N PHE A 77 -6.76 1.01 13.90
CA PHE A 77 -6.68 1.98 12.80
C PHE A 77 -8.03 2.30 12.15
N LYS A 78 -9.12 1.60 12.52
CA LYS A 78 -10.48 1.93 12.09
C LYS A 78 -11.27 2.71 13.14
N SER A 79 -10.61 3.11 14.23
CA SER A 79 -11.23 3.89 15.30
C SER A 79 -11.67 5.26 14.79
N LYS A 80 -12.88 5.69 15.16
CA LYS A 80 -13.38 7.04 14.85
C LYS A 80 -12.56 8.16 15.50
N ASP A 81 -11.81 7.84 16.56
CA ASP A 81 -10.97 8.77 17.31
C ASP A 81 -9.49 8.67 16.90
N LEU A 82 -9.21 8.19 15.68
CA LEU A 82 -7.84 8.09 15.18
C LEU A 82 -7.29 9.48 14.83
N SER A 83 -6.48 10.02 15.73
CA SER A 83 -5.68 11.23 15.49
C SER A 83 -4.28 10.87 15.01
N PHE A 84 -3.55 11.84 14.44
CA PHE A 84 -2.14 11.64 14.06
C PHE A 84 -1.27 11.15 15.24
N LEU A 85 -1.42 11.73 16.43
CA LEU A 85 -0.67 11.31 17.63
C LEU A 85 -0.99 9.86 18.02
N LYS A 86 -2.27 9.45 17.94
CA LYS A 86 -2.67 8.08 18.21
C LYS A 86 -2.14 7.13 17.15
N PHE A 87 -2.20 7.54 15.87
CA PHE A 87 -1.64 6.79 14.76
C PHE A 87 -0.14 6.55 14.96
N SER A 88 0.64 7.62 15.21
CA SER A 88 2.09 7.53 15.39
C SER A 88 2.46 6.68 16.60
N SER A 89 1.72 6.81 17.70
CA SER A 89 1.91 5.97 18.89
C SER A 89 1.62 4.48 18.64
N ILE A 90 0.59 4.14 17.84
CA ILE A 90 0.31 2.75 17.45
C ILE A 90 1.47 2.22 16.60
N ILE A 91 1.90 2.95 15.57
CA ILE A 91 3.03 2.52 14.72
C ILE A 91 4.30 2.31 15.56
N ALA A 92 4.64 3.24 16.46
CA ALA A 92 5.85 3.14 17.28
C ALA A 92 5.82 1.99 18.30
N SER A 93 4.67 1.74 18.93
CA SER A 93 4.50 0.62 19.87
C SER A 93 4.34 -0.73 19.17
N THR A 94 3.93 -0.69 17.90
CA THR A 94 3.62 -1.86 17.09
C THR A 94 4.15 -1.67 15.66
N PRO A 95 5.46 -1.82 15.45
CA PRO A 95 6.06 -1.50 14.16
C PRO A 95 5.55 -2.43 13.05
N PRO A 96 5.21 -1.89 11.87
CA PRO A 96 4.91 -2.70 10.69
C PRO A 96 6.17 -3.44 10.21
N LYS A 97 5.97 -4.48 9.39
CA LYS A 97 7.11 -5.18 8.75
C LYS A 97 7.81 -4.27 7.72
N TYR A 98 7.03 -3.47 7.00
CA TYR A 98 7.52 -2.52 6.02
C TYR A 98 6.86 -1.16 6.24
N GLY A 99 7.64 -0.09 6.08
CA GLY A 99 7.11 1.26 5.99
C GLY A 99 7.72 1.97 4.81
N PHE A 100 6.89 2.56 3.96
CA PHE A 100 7.34 3.31 2.80
C PHE A 100 6.68 4.68 2.71
N TYR A 101 7.30 5.62 2.00
CA TYR A 101 6.60 6.80 1.53
C TYR A 101 6.97 7.17 0.10
N LYS A 102 6.04 7.82 -0.60
CA LYS A 102 6.26 8.41 -1.93
C LYS A 102 5.82 9.87 -1.91
N MET A 103 6.69 10.73 -2.45
CA MET A 103 6.42 12.16 -2.59
C MET A 103 5.79 12.47 -3.95
N PRO A 104 4.97 13.53 -4.04
CA PRO A 104 4.41 13.94 -5.32
C PRO A 104 5.53 14.36 -6.27
N ASN A 105 5.41 13.95 -7.54
CA ASN A 105 6.41 14.21 -8.59
C ASN A 105 7.81 13.60 -8.34
N ASP A 106 7.94 12.67 -7.38
CA ASP A 106 9.17 11.91 -7.17
C ASP A 106 8.96 10.45 -7.64
N SER A 107 9.89 9.96 -8.46
CA SER A 107 9.89 8.56 -8.90
C SER A 107 10.31 7.59 -7.80
N ASN A 108 10.96 8.06 -6.75
CA ASN A 108 11.51 7.22 -5.70
C ASN A 108 10.46 6.79 -4.67
N ILE A 109 10.67 5.60 -4.11
CA ILE A 109 9.99 5.12 -2.90
C ILE A 109 11.04 5.04 -1.80
N TYR A 110 10.76 5.69 -0.67
CA TYR A 110 11.62 5.74 0.51
C TYR A 110 11.16 4.73 1.55
N ASP A 111 12.06 4.15 2.32
CA ASP A 111 11.82 3.02 3.24
C ASP A 111 12.04 3.33 4.73
N ASP A 112 12.24 4.61 5.06
CA ASP A 112 12.42 5.13 6.41
C ASP A 112 11.14 5.68 7.04
N ALA A 113 9.96 5.39 6.45
CA ALA A 113 8.68 5.87 6.95
C ALA A 113 8.36 5.43 8.39
N VAL A 114 8.77 4.22 8.79
CA VAL A 114 8.61 3.75 10.18
C VAL A 114 9.42 4.63 11.13
N TRP A 115 10.68 4.88 10.79
CA TRP A 115 11.58 5.70 11.60
C TRP A 115 11.06 7.14 11.72
N LEU A 116 10.57 7.73 10.63
CA LEU A 116 9.94 9.06 10.65
C LEU A 116 8.73 9.10 11.59
N MET A 117 7.90 8.06 11.57
CA MET A 117 6.72 7.97 12.42
C MET A 117 7.08 7.79 13.90
N GLU A 118 8.13 7.03 14.20
CA GLU A 118 8.69 6.91 15.55
C GLU A 118 9.19 8.26 16.07
N GLN A 119 9.86 9.08 15.24
CA GLN A 119 10.29 10.41 15.64
C GLN A 119 9.10 11.34 15.91
N ALA A 120 8.02 11.23 15.13
CA ALA A 120 6.81 12.04 15.29
C ALA A 120 5.97 11.67 16.53
N SER A 121 6.26 10.54 17.18
CA SER A 121 5.57 10.09 18.40
C SER A 121 6.22 10.56 19.71
N LYS A 122 7.38 11.22 19.62
CA LYS A 122 8.14 11.78 20.74
C LYS A 122 7.71 13.22 21.04
#